data_AF-A0A9D5JZ09-F1
#
_entry.id   AF-A0A9D5JZ09-F1
#
_cell.length_a   1.000
_cell.length_b   1.000
_cell.length_c   1.000
_cell.angle_alpha   90.00
_cell.angle_beta   90.00
_cell.angle_gamma   90.00
#
_symmetry.space_group_name_H-M   'P 1'
#
loop_
_entity.id
_entity.type
_entity.pdbx_description
1 polymer ?
#
loop_
_entity_poly.entity_id
_entity_poly.type
_entity_poly.pdbx_seq_one_letter_code
_entity_poly.pdbx_strand_id
1 'polypeptide(L)'
;GGDAGVDFESPASPSDLPGGNTINFNTTGEFSADAEEPVGGLEGNSVNIGETLGIVFDLINGQTYNDVLAALELSAQNPGVDVEGGLRIGLHVQGFADGGSEGFVNTYDPGDDPAVPEPSTVFLLGIGILGLLGIGRKYRK
;
A
#
# COMPACT_ATOMS: atom_id res chain seq x y z
N GLY A 1 -14.19 6.29 11.57
CA GLY A 1 -14.27 7.15 12.77
C GLY A 1 -12.89 7.70 13.08
N GLY A 2 -12.80 8.97 13.47
CA GLY A 2 -11.54 9.67 13.76
C GLY A 2 -11.56 10.40 15.11
N ASP A 3 -10.57 11.26 15.31
CA ASP A 3 -10.48 12.15 16.48
C ASP A 3 -11.64 13.18 16.52
N ALA A 4 -11.82 13.85 17.66
CA ALA A 4 -12.89 14.85 17.80
C ALA A 4 -12.68 16.03 16.85
N GLY A 5 -13.62 16.24 15.93
CA GLY A 5 -13.51 17.26 14.89
C GLY A 5 -12.91 16.76 13.58
N VAL A 6 -12.63 15.45 13.45
CA VAL A 6 -12.39 14.77 12.18
C VAL A 6 -13.69 14.07 11.77
N ASP A 7 -14.33 14.55 10.70
CA ASP A 7 -15.62 14.02 10.23
C ASP A 7 -15.61 13.86 8.72
N PHE A 8 -15.87 12.64 8.26
CA PHE A 8 -15.74 12.25 6.87
C PHE A 8 -16.99 11.49 6.42
N GLU A 9 -17.52 11.88 5.28
CA GLU A 9 -18.68 11.25 4.65
C GLU A 9 -18.25 10.44 3.41
N SER A 10 -18.97 9.35 3.16
CA SER A 10 -18.77 8.45 2.02
C SER A 10 -20.07 8.35 1.22
N PRO A 11 -20.01 8.36 -0.12
CA PRO A 11 -18.82 8.48 -0.95
C PRO A 11 -18.34 9.94 -1.13
N ALA A 12 -17.07 10.13 -1.45
CA ALA A 12 -16.51 11.43 -1.84
C ALA A 12 -17.02 11.90 -3.21
N SER A 13 -17.06 13.21 -3.44
CA SER A 13 -17.40 13.79 -4.74
C SER A 13 -16.48 14.97 -5.08
N PRO A 14 -15.50 14.81 -6.00
CA PRO A 14 -15.24 13.62 -6.82
C PRO A 14 -14.65 12.45 -6.01
N SER A 15 -14.86 11.22 -6.47
CA SER A 15 -14.42 10.01 -5.76
C SER A 15 -12.94 9.67 -5.96
N ASP A 16 -12.39 9.96 -7.14
CA ASP A 16 -11.00 9.65 -7.48
C ASP A 16 -10.05 10.78 -7.08
N LEU A 17 -8.80 10.40 -6.76
CA LEU A 17 -7.75 11.35 -6.37
C LEU A 17 -7.47 12.40 -7.46
N PRO A 18 -7.22 13.66 -7.07
CA PRO A 18 -6.60 14.64 -7.93
C PRO A 18 -5.28 14.09 -8.51
N GLY A 19 -5.13 14.13 -9.84
CA GLY A 19 -3.96 13.57 -10.53
C GLY A 19 -3.92 12.03 -10.65
N GLY A 20 -4.89 11.31 -10.08
CA GLY A 20 -4.95 9.84 -10.07
C GLY A 20 -5.00 9.18 -11.47
N ASN A 21 -5.40 9.92 -12.50
CA ASN A 21 -5.42 9.47 -13.89
C ASN A 21 -4.07 8.96 -14.39
N THR A 22 -2.95 9.49 -13.87
CA THR A 22 -1.60 9.07 -14.29
C THR A 22 -1.29 7.62 -13.90
N ILE A 23 -1.95 7.11 -12.86
CA ILE A 23 -1.77 5.73 -12.35
C ILE A 23 -3.04 4.89 -12.49
N ASN A 24 -4.03 5.38 -13.24
CA ASN A 24 -5.39 4.82 -13.34
C ASN A 24 -6.00 4.52 -11.96
N PHE A 25 -5.83 5.43 -11.00
CA PHE A 25 -6.46 5.27 -9.69
C PHE A 25 -7.98 5.23 -9.87
N ASN A 26 -8.60 4.14 -9.41
CA ASN A 26 -10.04 3.93 -9.53
C ASN A 26 -10.64 3.55 -8.18
N THR A 27 -11.58 4.38 -7.71
CA THR A 27 -12.41 4.05 -6.56
C THR A 27 -13.49 3.04 -6.95
N THR A 28 -13.17 1.76 -6.79
CA THR A 28 -14.14 0.69 -6.95
C THR A 28 -14.96 0.51 -5.67
N GLY A 29 -16.26 0.22 -5.80
CA GLY A 29 -17.10 -0.17 -4.66
C GLY A 29 -17.38 0.92 -3.61
N GLU A 30 -17.42 2.20 -4.00
CA GLU A 30 -17.72 3.34 -3.12
C GLU A 30 -16.70 3.55 -1.98
N PHE A 31 -15.49 2.95 -2.05
CA PHE A 31 -14.41 3.16 -1.09
C PHE A 31 -13.73 4.52 -1.25
N SER A 32 -14.49 5.58 -0.99
CA SER A 32 -14.04 6.97 -1.03
C SER A 32 -14.70 7.73 0.11
N ALA A 33 -13.98 8.63 0.76
CA ALA A 33 -14.55 9.50 1.78
C ALA A 33 -13.91 10.87 1.71
N ASP A 34 -14.71 11.91 1.90
CA ASP A 34 -14.26 13.30 1.94
C ASP A 34 -14.63 13.94 3.28
N ALA A 35 -13.89 14.96 3.70
CA ALA A 35 -14.21 15.69 4.92
C ALA A 35 -15.55 16.41 4.73
N GLU A 36 -16.43 16.33 5.73
CA GLU A 36 -17.73 17.02 5.67
C GLU A 36 -17.50 18.54 5.61
N GLU A 37 -18.19 19.22 4.70
CA GLU A 37 -17.97 20.64 4.44
C GLU A 37 -18.15 21.44 5.74
N PRO A 38 -17.10 22.11 6.24
CA PRO A 38 -17.18 22.66 7.56
C PRO A 38 -17.99 23.94 7.58
N VAL A 39 -18.67 24.15 8.69
CA VAL A 39 -19.27 25.44 9.02
C VAL A 39 -18.13 26.42 9.41
N GLY A 40 -17.27 26.83 8.47
CA GLY A 40 -16.30 27.91 8.73
C GLY A 40 -14.95 27.97 7.99
N GLY A 41 -14.62 27.14 6.99
CA GLY A 41 -13.33 27.28 6.29
C GLY A 41 -12.96 26.14 5.34
N LEU A 42 -11.73 26.13 4.81
CA LEU A 42 -11.27 25.14 3.82
C LEU A 42 -10.79 23.80 4.43
N GLU A 43 -10.65 23.71 5.77
CA GLU A 43 -10.00 22.56 6.45
C GLU A 43 -10.80 21.99 7.63
N GLY A 44 -11.95 22.59 7.97
CA GLY A 44 -12.73 22.07 9.08
C GLY A 44 -13.24 20.66 8.75
N ASN A 45 -13.23 19.79 9.76
CA ASN A 45 -13.52 18.35 9.68
C ASN A 45 -12.44 17.48 8.99
N SER A 46 -11.40 18.08 8.39
CA SER A 46 -10.25 17.35 7.84
C SER A 46 -9.31 16.82 8.93
N VAL A 47 -8.34 15.97 8.54
CA VAL A 47 -7.28 15.47 9.46
C VAL A 47 -6.12 16.47 9.52
N ASN A 48 -5.89 17.06 10.69
CA ASN A 48 -4.75 17.94 10.96
C ASN A 48 -3.54 17.18 11.54
N ILE A 49 -2.44 17.91 11.72
CA ILE A 49 -1.22 17.38 12.34
C ILE A 49 -1.53 16.84 13.74
N GLY A 50 -1.30 15.54 13.91
CA GLY A 50 -1.51 14.83 15.19
C GLY A 50 -2.91 14.21 15.34
N GLU A 51 -3.78 14.38 14.35
CA GLU A 51 -5.10 13.75 14.31
C GLU A 51 -5.08 12.48 13.44
N THR A 52 -6.10 11.65 13.61
CA THR A 52 -6.23 10.37 12.93
C THR A 52 -7.65 10.14 12.39
N LEU A 53 -7.71 9.45 11.25
CA LEU A 53 -8.94 8.93 10.64
C LEU A 53 -8.83 7.41 10.47
N GLY A 54 -9.78 6.68 11.04
CA GLY A 54 -9.95 5.25 10.78
C GLY A 54 -11.04 4.99 9.74
N ILE A 55 -10.68 4.27 8.67
CA ILE A 55 -11.63 3.72 7.70
C ILE A 55 -11.84 2.24 8.01
N VAL A 56 -13.11 1.84 8.13
CA VAL A 56 -13.50 0.45 8.42
C VAL A 56 -14.46 0.00 7.34
N PHE A 57 -14.23 -1.20 6.81
CA PHE A 57 -15.07 -1.81 5.80
C PHE A 57 -15.22 -3.32 6.08
N ASP A 58 -16.33 -3.88 5.60
CA ASP A 58 -16.60 -5.31 5.71
C ASP A 58 -15.89 -6.09 4.61
N LEU A 59 -15.32 -7.24 4.98
CA LEU A 59 -14.77 -8.18 4.00
C LEU A 59 -15.91 -8.96 3.34
N ILE A 60 -15.87 -9.05 2.02
CA ILE A 60 -16.89 -9.75 1.21
C ILE A 60 -16.36 -11.09 0.69
N ASN A 61 -17.26 -11.95 0.19
CA ASN A 61 -16.92 -13.15 -0.59
C ASN A 61 -15.93 -14.14 0.08
N GLY A 62 -15.91 -14.20 1.41
CA GLY A 62 -15.00 -15.07 2.15
C GLY A 62 -13.55 -14.59 2.19
N GLN A 63 -13.29 -13.34 1.78
CA GLN A 63 -11.99 -12.70 1.95
C GLN A 63 -11.63 -12.57 3.43
N THR A 64 -10.35 -12.64 3.72
CA THR A 64 -9.77 -12.58 5.06
C THR A 64 -8.89 -11.34 5.20
N TYR A 65 -8.49 -11.04 6.43
CA TYR A 65 -7.51 -9.97 6.69
C TYR A 65 -6.20 -10.17 5.92
N ASN A 66 -5.75 -11.42 5.75
CA ASN A 66 -4.53 -11.70 4.98
C ASN A 66 -4.70 -11.38 3.49
N ASP A 67 -5.91 -11.55 2.94
CA ASP A 67 -6.19 -11.20 1.55
C ASP A 67 -6.14 -9.67 1.34
N VAL A 68 -6.56 -8.89 2.34
CA VAL A 68 -6.41 -7.42 2.33
C VAL A 68 -4.93 -7.03 2.33
N LEU A 69 -4.11 -7.65 3.19
CA LEU A 69 -2.67 -7.38 3.21
C LEU A 69 -2.01 -7.74 1.88
N ALA A 70 -2.35 -8.89 1.30
CA ALA A 70 -1.82 -9.32 0.01
C ALA A 70 -2.24 -8.37 -1.14
N ALA A 71 -3.48 -7.89 -1.13
CA ALA A 71 -3.97 -6.92 -2.11
C ALA A 71 -3.26 -5.56 -1.98
N LEU A 72 -3.02 -5.09 -0.74
CA LEU A 72 -2.25 -3.86 -0.47
C LEU A 72 -0.80 -3.99 -0.94
N GLU A 73 -0.16 -5.12 -0.65
CA GLU A 73 1.21 -5.41 -1.08
C GLU A 73 1.32 -5.45 -2.62
N LEU A 74 0.36 -6.10 -3.29
CA LEU A 74 0.33 -6.17 -4.75
C LEU A 74 0.27 -4.79 -5.40
N SER A 75 -0.59 -3.90 -4.91
CA SER A 75 -0.68 -2.53 -5.43
C SER A 75 0.53 -1.67 -5.07
N ALA A 76 1.12 -1.88 -3.90
CA ALA A 76 2.28 -1.11 -3.43
C ALA A 76 3.54 -1.44 -4.24
N GLN A 77 3.72 -2.70 -4.66
CA GLN A 77 4.80 -3.13 -5.56
C GLN A 77 4.60 -2.67 -7.02
N ASN A 78 3.39 -2.22 -7.38
CA ASN A 78 3.03 -1.79 -8.73
C ASN A 78 2.45 -0.35 -8.74
N PRO A 79 3.18 0.67 -8.25
CA PRO A 79 2.62 1.97 -7.91
C PRO A 79 2.06 2.77 -9.10
N GLY A 80 2.52 2.48 -10.33
CA GLY A 80 2.11 3.20 -11.54
C GLY A 80 0.99 2.55 -12.35
N VAL A 81 0.44 1.42 -11.90
CA VAL A 81 -0.53 0.64 -12.67
C VAL A 81 -1.66 0.18 -11.76
N ASP A 82 -2.88 0.19 -12.27
CA ASP A 82 -4.00 -0.49 -11.64
C ASP A 82 -3.94 -2.00 -11.95
N VAL A 83 -3.80 -2.82 -10.90
CA VAL A 83 -3.54 -4.25 -11.02
C VAL A 83 -4.75 -5.00 -10.50
N GLU A 84 -5.24 -5.96 -11.28
CA GLU A 84 -6.39 -6.79 -10.89
C GLU A 84 -6.13 -7.50 -9.54
N GLY A 85 -7.08 -7.38 -8.62
CA GLY A 85 -6.96 -7.91 -7.25
C GLY A 85 -6.10 -7.07 -6.31
N GLY A 86 -5.54 -5.94 -6.78
CA GLY A 86 -4.83 -4.99 -5.95
C GLY A 86 -5.78 -4.10 -5.14
N LEU A 87 -5.33 -3.68 -3.97
CA LEU A 87 -5.99 -2.66 -3.14
C LEU A 87 -5.01 -1.50 -2.93
N ARG A 88 -5.47 -0.27 -3.18
CA ARG A 88 -4.65 0.93 -3.01
C ARG A 88 -5.37 1.92 -2.11
N ILE A 89 -4.61 2.53 -1.21
CA ILE A 89 -5.05 3.64 -0.36
C ILE A 89 -4.58 4.93 -1.01
N GLY A 90 -5.53 5.80 -1.29
CA GLY A 90 -5.32 7.15 -1.79
C GLY A 90 -5.53 8.18 -0.68
N LEU A 91 -4.72 9.24 -0.68
CA LEU A 91 -4.90 10.40 0.19
C LEU A 91 -4.83 11.68 -0.64
N HIS A 92 -5.85 12.52 -0.53
CA HIS A 92 -5.80 13.89 -1.03
C HIS A 92 -5.35 14.80 0.10
N VAL A 93 -4.15 15.35 -0.02
CA VAL A 93 -3.58 16.27 0.96
C VAL A 93 -3.72 17.68 0.42
N GLN A 94 -4.23 18.58 1.25
CA GLN A 94 -4.46 19.98 0.92
C GLN A 94 -3.83 20.89 1.98
N GLY A 95 -3.85 22.20 1.74
CA GLY A 95 -3.31 23.18 2.69
C GLY A 95 -1.78 23.25 2.68
N PHE A 96 -1.14 22.94 1.55
CA PHE A 96 0.31 23.16 1.41
C PHE A 96 0.63 24.66 1.55
N ALA A 97 1.89 24.98 1.89
CA ALA A 97 2.32 26.36 2.17
C ALA A 97 2.13 27.34 0.99
N ASP A 98 2.03 26.82 -0.23
CA ASP A 98 1.73 27.55 -1.46
C ASP A 98 0.22 27.64 -1.77
N GLY A 99 -0.63 27.09 -0.91
CA GLY A 99 -2.08 26.97 -1.10
C GLY A 99 -2.49 25.82 -2.02
N GLY A 100 -1.56 24.94 -2.39
CA GLY A 100 -1.80 23.80 -3.26
C GLY A 100 -2.40 22.57 -2.56
N SER A 101 -2.58 21.52 -3.36
CA SER A 101 -3.00 20.18 -2.91
C SER A 101 -2.34 19.11 -3.78
N GLU A 102 -2.09 17.92 -3.23
CA GLU A 102 -1.44 16.80 -3.90
C GLU A 102 -2.15 15.48 -3.57
N GLY A 103 -2.12 14.55 -4.54
CA GLY A 103 -2.60 13.19 -4.36
C GLY A 103 -1.45 12.25 -4.04
N PHE A 104 -1.59 11.46 -2.98
CA PHE A 104 -0.64 10.43 -2.58
C PHE A 104 -1.28 9.06 -2.61
N VAL A 105 -0.48 8.04 -2.87
CA VAL A 105 -0.91 6.64 -2.78
C VAL A 105 0.11 5.85 -1.98
N ASN A 106 -0.33 4.76 -1.35
CA ASN A 106 0.60 3.84 -0.71
C ASN A 106 1.50 3.18 -1.77
N THR A 107 2.80 3.18 -1.50
CA THR A 107 3.82 2.54 -2.33
C THR A 107 4.72 1.70 -1.44
N TYR A 108 5.38 0.69 -2.02
CA TYR A 108 6.39 -0.10 -1.35
C TYR A 108 7.76 0.28 -1.93
N ASP A 109 8.68 0.72 -1.06
CA ASP A 109 10.08 0.93 -1.43
C ASP A 109 10.88 -0.35 -1.10
N PRO A 110 11.30 -1.14 -2.11
CA PRO A 110 12.13 -2.33 -1.89
C PRO A 110 13.51 -2.02 -1.29
N GLY A 111 13.92 -0.74 -1.23
CA GLY A 111 15.16 -0.30 -0.59
C GLY A 111 15.10 -0.23 0.95
N ASP A 112 13.91 -0.22 1.54
CA ASP A 112 13.69 -0.15 2.98
C ASP A 112 13.55 -1.53 3.65
N ASP A 113 13.48 -2.61 2.87
CA ASP A 113 13.52 -3.95 3.44
C ASP A 113 14.96 -4.30 3.85
N PRO A 114 15.23 -4.72 5.10
CA PRO A 114 16.56 -5.15 5.48
C PRO A 114 16.90 -6.37 4.62
N ALA A 115 17.78 -6.19 3.65
CA ALA A 115 18.24 -7.25 2.76
C ALA A 115 18.55 -8.50 3.60
N VAL A 116 17.66 -9.49 3.56
CA VAL A 116 17.83 -10.73 4.32
C VAL A 116 19.00 -11.44 3.66
N PRO A 117 20.14 -11.64 4.35
CA PRO A 117 21.27 -12.32 3.74
C PRO A 117 20.82 -13.70 3.27
N GLU A 118 21.11 -14.02 2.01
CA GLU A 118 20.77 -15.33 1.46
C GLU A 118 21.26 -16.43 2.39
N PRO A 119 20.42 -17.44 2.71
CA PRO A 119 20.83 -18.51 3.60
C PRO A 119 22.13 -19.15 3.10
N SER A 120 23.11 -19.30 3.98
CA SER A 120 24.39 -19.99 3.69
C SER A 120 24.21 -21.44 3.21
N THR A 121 22.97 -21.95 3.19
CA THR A 121 22.59 -23.24 2.60
C THR A 121 22.91 -23.32 1.12
N VAL A 122 22.82 -22.24 0.34
CA VAL A 122 23.21 -22.25 -1.09
C VAL A 122 24.70 -22.51 -1.24
N PHE A 123 25.51 -21.85 -0.41
CA PHE A 123 26.96 -22.08 -0.35
C PHE A 123 27.30 -23.50 0.12
N LEU A 124 26.67 -23.96 1.20
CA LEU A 124 26.86 -25.31 1.75
C LEU A 124 26.42 -26.42 0.77
N LEU A 125 25.32 -26.21 0.05
CA LEU A 125 24.86 -27.11 -1.00
C LEU A 125 25.87 -27.17 -2.15
N GLY A 126 26.40 -26.02 -2.58
CA GLY A 126 27.44 -25.93 -3.60
C GLY A 126 28.71 -26.71 -3.23
N ILE A 127 29.25 -26.49 -2.03
CA ILE A 127 30.43 -27.24 -1.56
C ILE A 127 30.13 -28.73 -1.33
N GLY A 128 28.91 -29.06 -0.87
CA GLY A 128 28.47 -30.45 -0.67
C GLY A 128 28.41 -31.25 -1.97
N ILE A 129 27.85 -30.65 -3.03
CA ILE A 129 27.80 -31.27 -4.38
C ILE A 129 29.21 -31.46 -4.94
N LEU A 130 30.09 -30.47 -4.81
CA LEU A 130 31.48 -30.56 -5.27
C LEU A 130 32.26 -31.65 -4.52
N GLY A 131 32.05 -31.76 -3.20
CA GLY A 131 32.64 -32.82 -2.37
C GLY A 131 32.21 -34.22 -2.81
N LEU A 132 30.92 -34.44 -3.03
CA LEU A 132 30.38 -35.73 -3.47
C LEU A 132 30.89 -36.13 -4.87
N LEU A 133 30.96 -35.19 -5.81
CA LEU A 133 31.52 -35.42 -7.14
C LEU A 133 33.01 -35.76 -7.10
N GLY A 134 33.78 -35.14 -6.20
CA GLY A 134 35.20 -35.43 -6.00
C GLY A 134 35.43 -36.84 -5.45
N ILE A 135 34.64 -37.25 -4.46
CA ILE A 135 34.65 -38.59 -3.87
C ILE A 135 34.28 -39.65 -4.92
N GLY A 136 33.20 -39.43 -5.69
CA GLY A 136 32.74 -40.36 -6.72
C GLY A 136 33.76 -40.63 -7.84
N ARG A 137 34.62 -39.67 -8.16
CA ARG A 137 35.71 -39.86 -9.14
C ARG A 137 36.86 -40.72 -8.60
N LYS A 138 37.12 -40.69 -7.29
CA LYS A 138 38.21 -41.46 -6.66
C LYS A 138 37.89 -42.96 -6.61
N TYR A 139 36.63 -43.34 -6.42
CA TYR A 139 36.17 -44.73 -6.31
C TYR A 139 35.84 -45.39 -7.67
N ARG A 140 36.07 -44.69 -8.79
CA ARG A 140 35.81 -45.18 -10.15
C ARG A 140 37.08 -45.65 -10.90
N LYS A 141 38.18 -45.84 -10.18
CA LYS A 141 39.42 -46.49 -10.63
C LYS A 141 39.59 -47.82 -9.90
#